data_AF-A0A7S3F4W6-F1
#
_entry.id   AF-A0A7S3F4W6-F1
#
_cell.length_a   1.000
_cell.length_b   1.000
_cell.length_c   1.000
_cell.angle_alpha   90.00
_cell.angle_beta   90.00
_cell.angle_gamma   90.00
#
_symmetry.space_group_name_H-M   'P 1'
#
loop_
_entity.id
_entity.type
_entity.pdbx_description
1 polymer ?
#
loop_
_entity_poly.entity_id
_entity_poly.type
_entity_poly.pdbx_seq_one_letter_code
_entity_poly.pdbx_strand_id
1 'polypeptide(L)'
;GETAFPNLDIKVKPEKGAVLIWPSVQDSDPTALDLRTEHAALPVLRGTKFSANLWVWLGPHMPAHQLNCVQSPLAGPAKAAAKRPDGTEDGGTGAADVADQGGHVADREL
;
A
#
# COMPACT_ATOMS: atom_id res chain seq x y z
N GLY A 1 -0.52 8.70 -19.29
CA GLY A 1 0.58 9.26 -18.49
C GLY A 1 0.06 10.03 -17.29
N GLU A 2 -1.23 10.31 -17.22
CA GLU A 2 -1.89 10.92 -16.06
C GLU A 2 -1.78 10.00 -14.83
N THR A 3 -1.86 10.60 -13.65
CA THR A 3 -2.12 9.86 -12.41
C THR A 3 -3.63 9.90 -12.17
N ALA A 4 -4.28 8.74 -12.10
CA ALA A 4 -5.72 8.62 -11.95
C ALA A 4 -6.10 8.14 -10.55
N PHE A 5 -7.14 8.74 -9.98
CA PHE A 5 -7.81 8.33 -8.73
C PHE A 5 -9.24 7.89 -9.08
N PRO A 6 -9.49 6.61 -9.41
CA PRO A 6 -10.78 6.15 -9.92
C PRO A 6 -11.93 6.39 -8.94
N ASN A 7 -11.68 6.19 -7.64
CA ASN A 7 -12.71 6.35 -6.59
C ASN A 7 -13.09 7.82 -6.32
N LEU A 8 -12.36 8.77 -6.90
CA LEU A 8 -12.64 10.21 -6.84
C LEU A 8 -13.03 10.80 -8.20
N ASP A 9 -12.97 10.02 -9.27
CA ASP A 9 -13.09 10.50 -10.66
C ASP A 9 -12.15 11.67 -10.99
N ILE A 10 -10.91 11.61 -10.49
CA ILE A 10 -9.88 12.65 -10.71
C ILE A 10 -8.75 12.08 -11.56
N LYS A 11 -8.29 12.88 -12.54
CA LYS A 11 -7.09 12.61 -13.33
C LYS A 11 -6.19 13.83 -13.32
N VAL A 12 -4.92 13.62 -12.97
CA VAL A 12 -3.92 14.68 -12.91
C VAL A 12 -2.92 14.50 -14.05
N LYS A 13 -2.81 15.52 -14.90
CA LYS A 13 -1.84 15.55 -16.00
C LYS A 13 -0.44 15.78 -15.45
N PRO A 14 0.59 15.06 -15.96
CA PRO A 14 1.95 15.31 -15.56
C PRO A 14 2.44 16.65 -16.11
N GLU A 15 3.05 17.46 -15.24
CA GLU A 15 3.66 18.74 -15.59
C GLU A 15 5.09 18.77 -15.06
N LYS A 16 6.05 19.21 -15.88
CA LYS A 16 7.46 19.20 -15.51
C LYS A 16 7.71 20.17 -14.35
N GLY A 17 8.26 19.66 -13.25
CA GLY A 17 8.54 20.44 -12.05
C GLY A 17 7.36 20.54 -11.07
N ALA A 18 6.17 20.05 -11.44
CA ALA A 18 5.04 19.97 -10.53
C ALA A 18 5.15 18.75 -9.61
N VAL A 19 4.54 18.86 -8.43
CA VAL A 19 4.38 17.76 -7.48
C VAL A 19 2.90 17.53 -7.22
N LEU A 20 2.51 16.27 -7.08
CA LEU A 20 1.19 15.87 -6.63
C LEU A 20 1.35 15.20 -5.27
N ILE A 21 0.67 15.73 -4.25
CA ILE A 21 0.75 15.26 -2.86
C ILE A 21 -0.66 14.92 -2.40
N TRP A 22 -0.80 13.76 -1.77
CA TRP A 22 -2.05 13.33 -1.13
C TRP A 22 -1.71 12.43 0.07
N PRO A 23 -2.47 12.51 1.18
CA PRO A 23 -2.42 11.50 2.23
C PRO A 23 -3.11 10.22 1.74
N SER A 24 -2.55 9.05 2.07
CA SER A 24 -3.17 7.74 1.80
C SER A 24 -3.97 7.22 3.00
N VAL A 25 -4.23 8.07 3.99
CA VAL A 25 -4.90 7.75 5.26
C VAL A 25 -5.96 8.80 5.56
N GLN A 26 -6.89 8.47 6.46
CA GLN A 26 -7.97 9.38 6.84
C GLN A 26 -7.48 10.45 7.82
N ASP A 27 -8.02 11.66 7.70
CA ASP A 27 -7.72 12.78 8.60
C ASP A 27 -8.14 12.48 10.05
N SER A 28 -9.30 11.82 10.22
CA SER A 28 -9.82 11.45 11.54
C SER A 28 -9.05 10.31 12.22
N ASP A 29 -8.36 9.48 11.43
CA ASP A 29 -7.56 8.35 11.92
C ASP A 29 -6.40 8.08 10.95
N PRO A 30 -5.17 8.54 11.27
CA PRO A 30 -4.01 8.38 10.41
C PRO A 30 -3.49 6.93 10.34
N THR A 31 -4.10 5.99 11.07
CA THR A 31 -3.83 4.55 10.97
C THR A 31 -4.80 3.83 10.03
N ALA A 32 -5.90 4.49 9.64
CA ALA A 32 -6.90 3.95 8.72
C ALA A 32 -6.57 4.35 7.28
N LEU A 33 -6.58 3.35 6.38
CA LEU A 33 -6.41 3.56 4.94
C LEU A 33 -7.56 4.41 4.37
N ASP A 34 -7.23 5.33 3.44
CA ASP A 34 -8.22 6.04 2.64
C ASP A 34 -8.30 5.45 1.21
N LEU A 35 -9.24 4.52 1.01
CA LEU A 35 -9.46 3.84 -0.27
C LEU A 35 -9.84 4.79 -1.42
N ARG A 36 -10.31 6.00 -1.13
CA ARG A 36 -10.60 6.99 -2.18
C ARG A 36 -9.33 7.40 -2.93
N THR A 37 -8.18 7.27 -2.27
CA THR A 37 -6.87 7.67 -2.79
C THR A 37 -6.11 6.55 -3.50
N GLU A 38 -6.76 5.40 -3.73
CA GLU A 38 -6.26 4.39 -4.67
C GLU A 38 -5.94 5.06 -6.01
N HIS A 39 -4.77 4.76 -6.57
CA HIS A 39 -4.30 5.48 -7.75
C HIS A 39 -3.41 4.62 -8.64
N ALA A 40 -3.39 4.98 -9.93
CA ALA A 40 -2.54 4.34 -10.92
C ALA A 40 -1.99 5.35 -11.94
N ALA A 41 -0.83 5.04 -12.51
CA ALA A 41 -0.31 5.73 -13.67
C ALA A 41 -0.98 5.17 -14.94
N LEU A 42 -1.71 6.00 -15.67
CA LEU A 42 -2.31 5.61 -16.94
C LEU A 42 -1.24 5.49 -18.05
N PRO A 43 -1.45 4.64 -19.08
CA PRO A 43 -0.51 4.47 -20.19
C PRO A 43 -0.07 5.78 -20.84
N VAL A 44 1.22 5.89 -21.18
CA VAL A 44 1.75 7.05 -21.93
C VAL A 44 1.43 6.84 -23.41
N LEU A 45 0.52 7.66 -23.96
CA LEU A 45 0.11 7.53 -25.36
C LEU A 45 1.08 8.20 -26.35
N ARG A 46 1.91 9.14 -25.87
CA ARG A 46 2.92 9.86 -26.67
C ARG A 46 4.04 10.37 -25.78
N GLY A 47 5.29 10.26 -26.26
CA GLY A 47 6.49 10.71 -25.56
C GLY A 47 6.89 9.78 -24.40
N THR A 48 7.65 10.32 -23.43
CA THR A 48 8.17 9.59 -22.28
C THR A 48 7.87 10.37 -21.00
N LYS A 49 7.38 9.68 -19.96
CA LYS A 49 7.15 10.24 -18.62
C LYS A 49 8.24 9.77 -17.66
N PHE A 50 8.91 10.71 -17.00
CA PHE A 50 9.77 10.44 -15.84
C PHE A 50 9.07 10.99 -14.59
N SER A 51 9.05 10.20 -13.53
CA SER A 51 8.48 10.60 -12.23
C SER A 51 9.28 9.97 -11.10
N ALA A 52 9.32 10.66 -9.96
CA ALA A 52 9.88 10.16 -8.72
C ALA A 52 8.79 10.15 -7.65
N ASN A 53 8.74 9.09 -6.85
CA ASN A 53 7.81 8.96 -5.74
C ASN A 53 8.57 9.08 -4.42
N LEU A 54 7.96 9.76 -3.46
CA LEU A 54 8.42 9.82 -2.08
C LEU A 54 7.28 9.39 -1.18
N TRP A 55 7.51 8.37 -0.34
CA TRP A 55 6.56 7.94 0.67
C TRP A 55 6.94 8.51 2.03
N VAL A 56 6.00 9.19 2.67
CA VAL A 56 6.12 9.73 4.02
C VAL A 56 5.33 8.83 4.96
N TRP A 57 5.99 8.35 6.02
CA TRP A 57 5.43 7.37 6.95
C TRP A 57 5.06 8.06 8.27
N LEU A 58 4.00 7.60 8.94
CA LEU A 58 3.56 8.14 10.24
C LEU A 58 4.62 7.96 11.34
N GLY A 59 5.42 6.91 11.24
CA GLY A 59 6.51 6.59 12.16
C GLY A 59 7.83 6.32 11.42
N PRO A 60 8.90 6.04 12.16
CA PRO A 60 10.20 5.79 11.57
C PRO A 60 10.21 4.46 10.81
N HIS A 61 10.15 4.55 9.48
CA HIS A 61 10.15 3.40 8.58
C HIS A 61 11.54 2.78 8.40
N MET A 62 12.59 3.60 8.33
CA MET A 62 13.95 3.12 8.02
C MET A 62 14.53 2.16 9.08
N PRO A 63 14.40 2.41 10.40
CA PRO A 63 14.83 1.44 11.41
C PRO A 63 14.04 0.13 11.32
N ALA A 64 12.73 0.18 11.08
CA ALA A 64 11.90 -1.02 10.97
C ALA A 64 12.31 -1.88 9.74
N HIS A 65 12.52 -1.25 8.59
CA HIS A 65 12.97 -1.91 7.37
C HIS A 65 14.39 -2.50 7.50
N GLN A 66 15.31 -1.81 8.17
CA GLN A 66 16.68 -2.28 8.38
C GLN A 66 16.79 -3.37 9.47
N LEU A 67 15.85 -3.41 10.42
CA LEU A 67 15.81 -4.36 11.54
C LEU A 67 14.83 -5.53 11.29
N ASN A 68 14.51 -5.82 10.02
CA ASN A 68 13.60 -6.89 9.60
C ASN A 68 12.21 -6.87 10.27
N CYS A 69 11.73 -5.72 10.74
CA CYS A 69 10.48 -5.52 11.49
C CYS A 69 10.35 -6.28 12.83
N VAL A 70 11.05 -7.41 13.03
CA VAL A 70 11.05 -8.23 14.25
C VAL A 70 11.91 -7.66 15.38
N GLN A 71 12.95 -6.89 15.05
CA GLN A 71 13.90 -6.37 16.03
C GLN A 71 13.73 -4.88 16.30
N SER A 72 12.68 -4.26 15.74
CA SER A 72 12.41 -2.84 15.97
C SER A 72 11.97 -2.61 17.42
N PRO A 73 12.69 -1.79 18.22
CA PRO A 73 12.31 -1.49 19.60
C PRO A 73 11.02 -0.65 19.72
N LEU A 74 10.43 -0.26 18.58
CA LEU A 74 9.14 0.40 18.48
C LEU A 74 7.97 -0.57 18.37
N ALA A 75 8.24 -1.86 18.19
CA ALA A 75 7.32 -2.91 18.59
C ALA A 75 7.30 -2.90 20.12
N GLY A 76 6.55 -1.95 20.72
CA GLY A 76 6.07 -2.15 22.08
C GLY A 76 5.39 -3.53 22.16
N PRO A 77 5.30 -4.15 23.34
CA PRO A 77 4.70 -5.48 23.45
C PRO A 77 3.37 -5.44 22.73
N ALA A 78 3.20 -6.31 21.72
CA ALA A 78 1.92 -6.51 21.08
C ALA A 78 0.91 -6.60 22.22
N LYS A 79 -0.12 -5.74 22.22
CA LYS A 79 -1.16 -5.81 23.26
C LYS A 79 -1.55 -7.27 23.33
N ALA A 80 -1.24 -7.92 24.46
CA ALA A 80 -1.62 -9.30 24.68
C ALA A 80 -3.10 -9.38 24.32
N ALA A 81 -3.44 -10.24 23.36
CA ALA A 81 -4.82 -10.46 22.98
C ALA A 81 -5.61 -10.64 24.28
N ALA A 82 -6.54 -9.73 24.54
CA ALA A 82 -7.28 -9.76 25.79
C ALA A 82 -8.01 -11.10 25.84
N LYS A 83 -7.55 -12.01 26.70
CA LYS A 83 -8.19 -13.32 26.87
C LYS A 83 -9.59 -13.04 27.39
N ARG A 84 -10.61 -13.56 26.69
CA ARG A 84 -11.99 -13.53 27.19
C ARG A 84 -12.00 -14.24 28.56
N PRO A 85 -12.81 -13.79 29.54
CA PRO A 85 -12.79 -14.30 30.91
C PRO A 85 -13.22 -15.77 31.04
N ASP A 86 -13.74 -16.38 29.97
CA ASP A 86 -14.15 -17.78 29.87
C ASP A 86 -13.03 -18.72 29.38
N GLY A 87 -11.86 -18.19 29.01
CA GLY A 87 -10.67 -18.98 28.71
C GLY A 87 -10.64 -19.64 27.33
N THR A 88 -11.62 -19.38 26.46
CA THR A 88 -11.68 -19.92 25.10
C THR A 88 -10.76 -19.13 24.16
N GLU A 89 -9.90 -19.82 23.40
CA GLU A 89 -9.12 -19.20 22.32
C GLU A 89 -10.03 -19.03 21.09
N ASP A 90 -10.03 -17.84 20.49
CA ASP A 90 -10.70 -17.62 19.21
C ASP A 90 -9.94 -18.41 18.15
N GLY A 91 -10.55 -19.50 17.68
CA GLY A 91 -10.05 -20.28 16.56
C GLY A 91 -9.95 -19.42 15.31
N GLY A 92 -8.79 -18.82 15.11
CA GLY A 92 -8.45 -18.11 13.88
C GLY A 92 -8.43 -19.09 12.73
N THR A 93 -9.49 -19.08 11.92
CA THR A 93 -9.48 -19.69 10.60
C THR A 93 -8.36 -19.04 9.79
N GLY A 94 -7.28 -19.79 9.55
CA GLY A 94 -6.21 -19.37 8.67
C GLY A 94 -6.79 -19.02 7.30
N ALA A 95 -6.72 -17.74 6.94
CA ALA A 95 -6.88 -17.34 5.55
C ALA A 95 -5.70 -17.93 4.78
N ALA A 96 -6.02 -18.81 3.84
CA ALA A 96 -5.07 -19.50 2.99
C ALA A 96 -4.17 -18.51 2.24
N ASP A 97 -2.86 -18.78 2.27
CA ASP A 97 -1.90 -18.31 1.28
C ASP A 97 -2.29 -18.89 -0.09
N VAL A 98 -2.99 -18.11 -0.91
CA VAL A 98 -3.10 -18.38 -2.35
C VAL A 98 -1.96 -17.66 -3.03
N ALA A 99 -0.86 -18.38 -3.23
CA ALA A 99 0.20 -18.00 -4.16
C ALA A 99 -0.38 -18.04 -5.58
N ASP A 100 -0.52 -16.87 -6.21
CA ASP A 100 -0.76 -16.75 -7.64
C ASP A 100 0.49 -17.22 -8.40
N GLN A 101 0.50 -18.47 -8.85
CA GLN A 101 1.43 -18.97 -9.86
C GLN A 101 0.81 -18.78 -11.26
N GLY A 102 0.81 -17.54 -11.74
CA GLY A 102 0.51 -17.21 -13.13
C GLY A 102 1.72 -17.39 -14.04
N GLY A 103 2.05 -18.65 -14.36
CA GLY A 103 3.06 -19.01 -15.35
C GLY A 103 2.64 -18.64 -16.78
N HIS A 104 3.56 -18.00 -17.48
CA HIS A 104 3.54 -17.59 -18.88
C HIS A 104 3.29 -18.79 -19.82
N VAL A 105 2.21 -18.77 -20.60
CA VAL A 105 2.10 -19.58 -21.83
C VAL A 105 2.35 -18.65 -23.01
N ALA A 106 3.50 -18.85 -23.64
CA ALA A 106 3.81 -18.26 -24.93
C ALA A 106 3.13 -19.10 -26.01
N ASP A 107 2.09 -18.55 -26.64
CA ASP A 107 1.65 -19.05 -27.94
C ASP A 107 2.13 -18.09 -29.02
N ARG A 108 3.11 -18.60 -29.78
CA ARG A 108 3.37 -18.22 -31.16
C ARG A 108 2.12 -18.53 -31.98
N GLU A 109 1.66 -17.57 -32.79
CA GLU A 109 1.56 -17.67 -34.25
C GLU A 109 0.61 -16.59 -34.81
N LEU A 110 1.04 -16.06 -35.97
CA LEU A 110 0.37 -15.17 -36.94
C LEU A 110 0.33 -13.67 -36.62
#